data_AF-A0A433A0R1-F1
#
_entry.id   AF-A0A433A0R1-F1
#
_cell.length_a   1.000
_cell.length_b   1.000
_cell.length_c   1.000
_cell.angle_alpha   90.00
_cell.angle_beta   90.00
_cell.angle_gamma   90.00
#
_symmetry.space_group_name_H-M   'P 1'
#
loop_
_entity.id
_entity.type
_entity.pdbx_description
1 polymer ?
#
loop_
_entity_poly.entity_id
_entity_poly.type
_entity_poly.pdbx_seq_one_letter_code
_entity_poly.pdbx_strand_id
1 'polypeptide(L)'
;SDRSSLLGSDIIVNDDPIRDVLSNCQSLDPTPPRTTQCLCPYCPSTAGASGSSQRAARIASTPSPTTSPPQPTTLLACRSFGCRRTSTTSGPPPSTFSPTSSIITGMAVLVRTTIVDSHPQSDPSQPSRPRSGVLGSGLAILSRHPIVSTYFHRYTLNGHPLEILHGDYYVGKGVASACIEHPMAGVVEVFNTHLHADYNITVDTHFGHRLSQAWELANLVRASAGQGRHIIVLGDYNSSPTTLTYALLTTHAVLSDAWLDTHPAPSPETILSFTPQDALVHLGSTCDTPLNSWTNPRLPRGQLGDRLDYILYRTSPRGITQGDTNFITLRCTSAALACVERDPHLGCHLSDHFGVEARFEIIPASDSNTPSTPSSALTALLTIFLETLRRHHDLSKTRSYHLTLHFLFALPTSLGLWIATTFVSTVYPSLSPPAIGAIVGVGGLLSLLGAVWAVVALVCGFVAGHEEDRAFREVIEEVEVCVGKNGGRMEGSDSEGVVEEEGDSEGAAEEGLGVGTR
;
A
#
# COMPACT_ATOMS: atom_id res chain seq x y z
N SER A 1 16.54 -41.90 -14.56
CA SER A 1 16.93 -42.61 -13.34
C SER A 1 17.82 -41.70 -12.51
N ASP A 2 17.19 -41.11 -11.49
CA ASP A 2 17.73 -40.58 -10.24
C ASP A 2 18.91 -39.60 -10.25
N ARG A 3 18.54 -38.31 -10.21
CA ARG A 3 18.92 -37.35 -9.16
C ARG A 3 18.11 -36.06 -9.33
N SER A 4 16.87 -36.11 -8.89
CA SER A 4 15.97 -34.96 -8.77
C SER A 4 14.98 -35.22 -7.63
N SER A 5 15.46 -35.12 -6.40
CA SER A 5 14.64 -35.08 -5.19
C SER A 5 15.52 -34.58 -4.05
N LEU A 6 14.95 -33.77 -3.16
CA LEU A 6 15.57 -33.03 -2.04
C LEU A 6 15.93 -31.57 -2.37
N LEU A 7 14.89 -30.73 -2.47
CA LEU A 7 14.82 -29.35 -1.96
C LEU A 7 13.38 -28.89 -2.20
N GLY A 8 12.48 -29.44 -1.41
CA GLY A 8 11.05 -29.18 -1.43
C GLY A 8 10.51 -29.59 -0.07
N SER A 9 10.51 -28.64 0.85
CA SER A 9 9.84 -28.74 2.14
C SER A 9 9.56 -27.32 2.62
N ASP A 10 8.37 -26.86 2.28
CA ASP A 10 7.42 -26.15 3.14
C ASP A 10 8.01 -25.19 4.19
N ILE A 11 7.83 -23.90 3.96
CA ILE A 11 7.63 -22.93 5.04
C ILE A 11 6.44 -22.06 4.64
N ILE A 12 5.25 -22.56 5.00
CA ILE A 12 4.10 -21.73 5.30
C ILE A 12 4.55 -20.81 6.43
N VAL A 13 4.44 -19.50 6.24
CA VAL A 13 4.56 -18.55 7.35
C VAL A 13 3.45 -18.94 8.33
N ASN A 14 3.80 -19.49 9.49
CA ASN A 14 2.86 -19.60 10.58
C ASN A 14 2.49 -18.18 10.99
N ASP A 15 1.26 -17.77 10.66
CA ASP A 15 0.65 -16.49 11.01
C ASP A 15 0.40 -16.32 12.52
N ASP A 16 0.71 -17.32 13.36
CA ASP A 16 0.36 -17.33 14.78
C ASP A 16 0.86 -16.11 15.59
N PRO A 17 2.14 -15.68 15.53
CA PRO A 17 2.58 -14.51 16.31
C PRO A 17 2.03 -13.18 15.77
N ILE A 18 1.72 -13.11 14.48
CA ILE A 18 1.09 -11.93 13.87
C ILE A 18 -0.38 -11.86 14.32
N ARG A 19 -1.09 -12.99 14.33
CA ARG A 19 -2.50 -13.08 14.74
C ARG A 19 -2.70 -12.71 16.21
N ASP A 20 -1.77 -13.08 17.09
CA ASP A 20 -1.83 -12.75 18.52
C ASP A 20 -1.54 -11.25 18.79
N VAL A 21 -0.64 -10.62 18.03
CA VAL A 21 -0.39 -9.17 18.14
C VAL A 21 -1.55 -8.38 17.53
N LEU A 22 -2.07 -8.81 16.37
CA LEU A 22 -3.21 -8.16 15.70
C LEU A 22 -4.52 -8.30 16.47
N SER A 23 -4.79 -9.46 17.08
CA SER A 23 -5.98 -9.66 17.92
C SER A 23 -5.96 -8.80 19.19
N ASN A 24 -4.79 -8.58 19.78
CA ASN A 24 -4.61 -7.66 20.92
C ASN A 24 -4.70 -6.18 20.52
N CYS A 25 -4.39 -5.82 19.28
CA CYS A 25 -4.60 -4.46 18.78
C CYS A 25 -6.08 -4.17 18.44
N GLN A 26 -6.86 -5.21 18.11
CA GLN A 26 -8.27 -5.11 17.76
C GLN A 26 -9.24 -5.14 18.97
N SER A 27 -8.76 -5.50 20.17
CA SER A 27 -9.61 -5.74 21.36
C SER A 27 -9.79 -4.57 22.33
N LEU A 28 -9.49 -3.33 21.92
CA LEU A 28 -9.69 -2.14 22.77
C LEU A 28 -11.16 -1.71 22.84
N ASP A 29 -11.98 -2.50 23.55
CA ASP A 29 -13.35 -2.16 23.94
C ASP A 29 -13.38 -1.81 25.44
N PRO A 30 -13.92 -0.66 25.87
CA PRO A 30 -13.88 -0.25 27.27
C PRO A 30 -15.06 -0.85 28.03
N THR A 31 -14.98 -2.11 28.45
CA THR A 31 -15.90 -2.67 29.46
C THR A 31 -15.16 -3.49 30.53
N PRO A 32 -15.51 -3.35 31.83
CA PRO A 32 -14.77 -3.99 32.92
C PRO A 32 -15.08 -5.50 33.00
N PRO A 33 -14.09 -6.36 33.34
CA PRO A 33 -14.27 -7.79 33.28
C PRO A 33 -15.12 -8.30 34.44
N ARG A 34 -16.18 -9.06 34.11
CA ARG A 34 -16.86 -9.95 35.06
C ARG A 34 -16.14 -11.29 35.11
N THR A 35 -15.76 -11.66 36.32
CA THR A 35 -15.23 -12.96 36.76
C THR A 35 -16.03 -14.17 36.27
N THR A 36 -15.37 -15.18 35.69
CA THR A 36 -15.58 -16.64 35.94
C THR A 36 -14.57 -17.46 35.12
N GLN A 37 -13.58 -18.07 35.78
CA GLN A 37 -13.48 -19.50 36.15
C GLN A 37 -13.11 -20.45 35.01
N CYS A 38 -11.83 -20.84 35.05
CA CYS A 38 -11.20 -21.97 34.36
C CYS A 38 -11.99 -23.27 34.54
N LEU A 39 -12.04 -24.11 33.49
CA LEU A 39 -12.12 -25.58 33.58
C LEU A 39 -11.79 -26.21 32.21
N CYS A 40 -10.57 -26.72 32.08
CA CYS A 40 -10.29 -27.96 31.32
C CYS A 40 -10.44 -29.13 32.32
N PRO A 41 -10.69 -30.41 31.93
CA PRO A 41 -9.85 -31.09 30.94
C PRO A 41 -10.42 -32.34 30.19
N TYR A 42 -9.56 -32.94 29.37
CA TYR A 42 -9.43 -34.37 28.99
C TYR A 42 -10.43 -35.05 27.99
N CYS A 43 -9.88 -35.42 26.83
CA CYS A 43 -10.22 -36.60 25.99
C CYS A 43 -9.70 -37.89 26.68
N PRO A 44 -10.17 -39.13 26.37
CA PRO A 44 -9.59 -39.86 25.22
C PRO A 44 -10.45 -40.99 24.57
N SER A 45 -9.87 -41.57 23.50
CA SER A 45 -9.99 -42.97 23.01
C SER A 45 -11.17 -43.26 22.04
N THR A 46 -10.98 -43.54 20.72
CA THR A 46 -10.37 -44.65 19.93
C THR A 46 -11.39 -45.68 19.39
N ALA A 47 -11.07 -46.21 18.19
CA ALA A 47 -11.65 -47.33 17.44
C ALA A 47 -12.82 -46.99 16.49
N GLY A 48 -12.89 -47.46 15.24
CA GLY A 48 -12.08 -48.40 14.45
C GLY A 48 -12.90 -48.91 13.25
N ALA A 49 -12.22 -49.49 12.26
CA ALA A 49 -12.74 -50.39 11.20
C ALA A 49 -13.64 -49.76 10.10
N SER A 50 -13.15 -49.54 8.88
CA SER A 50 -13.02 -50.50 7.74
C SER A 50 -14.34 -50.88 7.05
N GLY A 51 -14.45 -50.59 5.76
CA GLY A 51 -15.53 -51.09 4.91
C GLY A 51 -15.40 -50.63 3.46
N SER A 52 -14.82 -51.50 2.63
CA SER A 52 -14.72 -51.38 1.17
C SER A 52 -15.96 -52.00 0.48
N SER A 53 -16.40 -51.41 -0.64
CA SER A 53 -16.95 -52.05 -1.86
C SER A 53 -17.66 -50.98 -2.71
N GLN A 54 -17.11 -50.64 -3.88
CA GLN A 54 -17.44 -51.15 -5.22
C GLN A 54 -18.74 -50.63 -5.86
N ARG A 55 -18.51 -49.83 -6.92
CA ARG A 55 -19.03 -50.01 -8.31
C ARG A 55 -20.45 -49.52 -8.63
N ALA A 56 -20.54 -48.51 -9.51
CA ALA A 56 -21.30 -48.59 -10.77
C ALA A 56 -21.02 -47.39 -11.69
N ALA A 57 -20.70 -47.72 -12.94
CA ALA A 57 -20.50 -46.81 -14.06
C ALA A 57 -21.83 -46.31 -14.65
N ARG A 58 -21.81 -45.13 -15.30
CA ARG A 58 -22.69 -44.86 -16.43
C ARG A 58 -22.04 -43.90 -17.44
N ILE A 59 -22.12 -44.31 -18.70
CA ILE A 59 -21.62 -43.73 -19.95
C ILE A 59 -22.68 -42.82 -20.55
N ALA A 60 -22.30 -41.70 -21.18
CA ALA A 60 -22.90 -41.08 -22.39
C ALA A 60 -22.25 -39.69 -22.62
N SER A 61 -21.28 -39.56 -23.53
CA SER A 61 -21.41 -39.20 -24.96
C SER A 61 -21.54 -37.69 -25.24
N THR A 62 -20.45 -37.11 -25.75
CA THR A 62 -20.36 -35.84 -26.48
C THR A 62 -20.99 -35.97 -27.88
N PRO A 63 -21.28 -34.84 -28.58
CA PRO A 63 -20.30 -34.36 -29.56
C PRO A 63 -20.20 -32.82 -29.72
N SER A 64 -18.99 -32.37 -30.05
CA SER A 64 -18.71 -31.05 -30.65
C SER A 64 -18.92 -31.08 -32.17
N PRO A 65 -18.98 -29.92 -32.85
CA PRO A 65 -18.05 -29.74 -33.97
C PRO A 65 -17.38 -28.36 -34.01
N THR A 66 -16.17 -28.38 -34.56
CA THR A 66 -15.25 -27.30 -34.90
C THR A 66 -15.62 -26.60 -36.21
N THR A 67 -15.31 -25.31 -36.34
CA THR A 67 -14.79 -24.69 -37.59
C THR A 67 -14.21 -23.29 -37.30
N SER A 68 -13.18 -22.95 -38.07
CA SER A 68 -12.12 -21.92 -37.94
C SER A 68 -12.51 -20.51 -38.45
N PRO A 69 -11.64 -19.47 -38.29
CA PRO A 69 -12.02 -18.05 -38.25
C PRO A 69 -11.74 -17.29 -39.57
N PRO A 70 -12.04 -15.97 -39.61
CA PRO A 70 -11.28 -15.03 -40.42
C PRO A 70 -10.65 -13.89 -39.57
N GLN A 71 -9.40 -13.56 -39.89
CA GLN A 71 -8.80 -12.21 -39.71
C GLN A 71 -9.21 -11.31 -40.91
N PRO A 72 -8.89 -9.98 -41.02
CA PRO A 72 -7.94 -9.16 -40.25
C PRO A 72 -8.39 -7.69 -39.93
N THR A 73 -7.45 -6.92 -39.37
CA THR A 73 -7.09 -5.52 -39.71
C THR A 73 -7.60 -4.29 -38.91
N THR A 74 -6.59 -3.60 -38.35
CA THR A 74 -6.33 -2.14 -38.30
C THR A 74 -6.93 -1.22 -37.23
N LEU A 75 -6.01 -0.71 -36.40
CA LEU A 75 -5.91 0.65 -35.86
C LEU A 75 -6.68 1.73 -36.64
N LEU A 76 -7.47 2.54 -35.93
CA LEU A 76 -7.62 3.96 -36.27
C LEU A 76 -7.85 4.81 -35.02
N ALA A 77 -6.99 5.80 -34.86
CA ALA A 77 -7.12 6.89 -33.90
C ALA A 77 -8.18 7.90 -34.36
N CYS A 78 -8.99 8.43 -33.43
CA CYS A 78 -9.76 9.67 -33.59
C CYS A 78 -9.62 10.44 -32.27
N ARG A 79 -8.69 11.40 -32.16
CA ARG A 79 -8.84 12.83 -32.51
C ARG A 79 -10.15 13.48 -32.04
N SER A 80 -9.91 14.43 -31.15
CA SER A 80 -10.77 15.47 -30.61
C SER A 80 -11.57 16.24 -31.67
N PHE A 81 -12.83 16.52 -31.36
CA PHE A 81 -13.56 17.65 -31.92
C PHE A 81 -14.37 18.33 -30.82
N GLY A 82 -13.99 19.57 -30.52
CA GLY A 82 -14.81 20.49 -29.74
C GLY A 82 -15.95 21.04 -30.58
N CYS A 83 -17.08 21.36 -29.94
CA CYS A 83 -18.17 22.08 -30.59
C CYS A 83 -18.58 23.31 -29.78
N ARG A 84 -18.56 24.45 -30.48
CA ARG A 84 -18.91 25.80 -30.01
C ARG A 84 -20.43 25.96 -29.87
N ARG A 85 -20.81 26.81 -28.92
CA ARG A 85 -22.13 27.44 -28.77
C ARG A 85 -22.51 28.28 -30.00
N THR A 86 -23.79 28.30 -30.30
CA THR A 86 -24.51 29.44 -30.91
C THR A 86 -25.85 29.63 -30.21
N SER A 87 -26.12 30.86 -29.81
CA SER A 87 -27.35 31.37 -29.20
C SER A 87 -28.06 32.30 -30.18
N THR A 88 -29.41 32.32 -30.18
CA THR A 88 -30.23 33.56 -30.36
C THR A 88 -31.75 33.32 -30.25
N THR A 89 -32.39 34.07 -29.33
CA THR A 89 -33.67 34.86 -29.38
C THR A 89 -35.01 34.21 -29.80
N SER A 90 -36.24 34.57 -29.36
CA SER A 90 -36.86 35.37 -28.26
C SER A 90 -38.39 35.46 -28.53
N GLY A 91 -39.29 35.40 -27.52
CA GLY A 91 -40.72 35.81 -27.64
C GLY A 91 -41.63 35.41 -26.44
N PRO A 92 -42.70 36.17 -26.07
CA PRO A 92 -43.18 36.40 -24.68
C PRO A 92 -44.52 35.71 -24.25
N PRO A 93 -45.03 35.86 -22.99
CA PRO A 93 -45.81 34.85 -22.23
C PRO A 93 -47.35 35.11 -22.16
N PRO A 94 -48.16 34.25 -21.48
CA PRO A 94 -48.56 34.55 -20.09
C PRO A 94 -48.91 33.37 -19.12
N SER A 95 -49.02 33.74 -17.84
CA SER A 95 -49.82 33.23 -16.70
C SER A 95 -49.51 31.90 -15.97
N THR A 96 -48.83 32.06 -14.83
CA THR A 96 -49.16 31.57 -13.47
C THR A 96 -49.88 30.22 -13.30
N PHE A 97 -49.18 29.23 -12.73
CA PHE A 97 -49.62 28.42 -11.59
C PHE A 97 -48.38 27.73 -10.96
N SER A 98 -48.16 27.93 -9.66
CA SER A 98 -47.23 27.15 -8.83
C SER A 98 -48.06 26.12 -8.05
N PRO A 99 -47.55 24.90 -7.81
CA PRO A 99 -46.82 24.68 -6.56
C PRO A 99 -45.64 23.69 -6.65
N THR A 100 -44.56 24.03 -5.92
CA THR A 100 -43.69 23.15 -5.13
C THR A 100 -43.25 21.78 -5.71
N SER A 101 -42.03 21.72 -6.26
CA SER A 101 -41.07 20.69 -5.89
C SER A 101 -39.64 21.15 -6.18
N SER A 102 -38.80 21.04 -5.17
CA SER A 102 -37.43 21.54 -5.12
C SER A 102 -36.52 20.64 -5.96
N ILE A 103 -36.34 20.96 -7.24
CA ILE A 103 -35.21 20.45 -8.01
C ILE A 103 -34.10 21.48 -7.89
N ILE A 104 -33.34 21.40 -6.79
CA ILE A 104 -32.01 22.02 -6.74
C ILE A 104 -31.18 21.24 -7.74
N THR A 105 -31.18 21.76 -8.97
CA THR A 105 -30.23 21.36 -10.00
C THR A 105 -28.89 21.93 -9.55
N GLY A 106 -28.22 21.20 -8.65
CA GLY A 106 -26.87 21.51 -8.23
C GLY A 106 -25.98 21.38 -9.44
N MET A 107 -25.70 22.50 -10.13
CA MET A 107 -24.47 22.62 -10.88
C MET A 107 -23.35 22.27 -9.90
N ALA A 108 -22.77 21.08 -10.05
CA ALA A 108 -21.47 20.78 -9.49
C ALA A 108 -20.50 21.77 -10.13
N VAL A 109 -20.31 22.90 -9.45
CA VAL A 109 -19.20 23.80 -9.72
C VAL A 109 -17.97 22.93 -9.52
N LEU A 110 -17.23 22.70 -10.59
CA LEU A 110 -15.90 22.13 -10.57
C LEU A 110 -15.01 23.12 -9.79
N VAL A 111 -14.95 22.96 -8.47
CA VAL A 111 -14.11 23.78 -7.61
C VAL A 111 -12.72 23.16 -7.61
N ARG A 112 -11.75 23.93 -8.11
CA ARG A 112 -10.29 23.79 -8.00
C ARG A 112 -9.73 22.35 -8.07
N THR A 113 -9.50 21.89 -9.29
CA THR A 113 -8.65 20.72 -9.55
C THR A 113 -7.19 21.10 -9.36
N THR A 114 -6.52 20.55 -8.34
CA THR A 114 -5.05 20.57 -8.30
C THR A 114 -4.58 19.17 -8.66
N ILE A 115 -4.15 18.99 -9.91
CA ILE A 115 -3.37 17.81 -10.26
C ILE A 115 -2.00 18.04 -9.63
N VAL A 116 -1.73 17.29 -8.56
CA VAL A 116 -0.49 17.41 -7.80
C VAL A 116 0.73 17.05 -8.68
N ASP A 117 0.49 16.34 -9.79
CA ASP A 117 1.53 15.73 -10.60
C ASP A 117 1.86 16.38 -11.95
N SER A 118 1.04 17.32 -12.46
CA SER A 118 1.16 17.74 -13.87
C SER A 118 1.23 19.23 -14.14
N HIS A 119 1.40 20.10 -13.13
CA HIS A 119 1.48 21.54 -13.42
C HIS A 119 2.92 22.03 -13.65
N PRO A 120 3.30 22.44 -14.89
CA PRO A 120 4.61 22.98 -15.19
C PRO A 120 4.61 24.51 -15.07
N GLN A 121 3.91 25.09 -14.07
CA GLN A 121 4.09 26.50 -13.75
C GLN A 121 5.15 26.62 -12.65
N SER A 122 6.39 26.62 -13.12
CA SER A 122 7.55 27.08 -12.38
C SER A 122 7.38 28.56 -12.00
N ASP A 123 6.87 28.81 -10.80
CA ASP A 123 7.22 30.02 -10.07
C ASP A 123 8.68 29.84 -9.60
N PRO A 124 9.64 30.63 -10.12
CA PRO A 124 11.05 30.50 -9.76
C PRO A 124 11.35 30.85 -8.29
N SER A 125 10.35 31.30 -7.52
CA SER A 125 10.47 31.55 -6.08
C SER A 125 10.05 30.37 -5.18
N GLN A 126 9.45 29.30 -5.73
CA GLN A 126 9.09 28.12 -4.95
C GLN A 126 10.18 27.03 -5.01
N PRO A 127 10.52 26.38 -3.88
CA PRO A 127 11.41 25.23 -3.88
C PRO A 127 10.85 24.14 -4.81
N SER A 128 11.74 23.47 -5.55
CA SER A 128 11.38 22.43 -6.52
C SER A 128 10.47 21.38 -5.87
N ARG A 129 9.21 21.29 -6.30
CA ARG A 129 8.31 20.23 -5.84
C ARG A 129 8.85 18.87 -6.28
N PRO A 130 8.88 17.86 -5.39
CA PRO A 130 9.21 16.49 -5.79
C PRO A 130 8.28 16.06 -6.92
N ARG A 131 8.84 15.53 -7.99
CA ARG A 131 8.07 14.97 -9.10
C ARG A 131 7.88 13.47 -8.86
N SER A 132 6.75 12.94 -9.28
CA SER A 132 6.58 11.48 -9.44
C SER A 132 7.55 10.91 -10.48
N GLY A 133 7.47 9.61 -10.72
CA GLY A 133 8.25 8.93 -11.76
C GLY A 133 7.90 9.42 -13.17
N VAL A 134 8.55 8.79 -14.15
CA VAL A 134 8.48 9.18 -15.57
C VAL A 134 7.05 9.11 -16.13
N LEU A 135 6.20 8.25 -15.56
CA LEU A 135 4.83 8.03 -16.03
C LEU A 135 3.76 8.79 -15.24
N GLY A 136 4.13 9.51 -14.18
CA GLY A 136 3.17 10.09 -13.23
C GLY A 136 2.73 9.06 -12.18
N SER A 137 2.44 9.50 -10.95
CA SER A 137 2.01 8.64 -9.82
C SER A 137 0.57 8.14 -9.95
N GLY A 138 -0.23 8.74 -10.83
CA GLY A 138 -1.65 8.42 -10.99
C GLY A 138 -2.54 9.00 -9.88
N LEU A 139 -2.00 9.86 -9.00
CA LEU A 139 -2.73 10.40 -7.86
C LEU A 139 -3.34 11.78 -8.14
N ALA A 140 -4.59 11.96 -7.71
CA ALA A 140 -5.29 13.24 -7.79
C ALA A 140 -6.14 13.45 -6.53
N ILE A 141 -6.27 14.73 -6.13
CA ILE A 141 -7.19 15.15 -5.06
C ILE A 141 -8.09 16.24 -5.63
N LEU A 142 -9.39 16.03 -5.53
CA LEU A 142 -10.43 16.99 -5.92
C LEU A 142 -11.18 17.42 -4.68
N SER A 143 -11.43 18.72 -4.52
CA SER A 143 -12.12 19.25 -3.34
C SER A 143 -13.11 20.33 -3.69
N ARG A 144 -14.30 20.25 -3.10
CA ARG A 144 -15.29 21.34 -3.12
C ARG A 144 -14.83 22.56 -2.31
N HIS A 145 -13.94 22.34 -1.35
CA HIS A 145 -13.42 23.37 -0.46
C HIS A 145 -12.06 23.88 -0.94
N PRO A 146 -11.65 25.11 -0.57
CA PRO A 146 -10.36 25.65 -1.00
C PRO A 146 -9.18 24.77 -0.57
N ILE A 147 -8.37 24.36 -1.55
CA ILE A 147 -7.06 23.75 -1.31
C ILE A 147 -6.06 24.88 -1.04
N VAL A 148 -5.49 24.93 0.17
CA VAL A 148 -4.56 25.99 0.61
C VAL A 148 -3.10 25.65 0.30
N SER A 149 -2.74 24.37 0.38
CA SER A 149 -1.42 23.89 -0.01
C SER A 149 -1.48 22.45 -0.47
N THR A 150 -0.53 22.07 -1.32
CA THR A 150 -0.38 20.71 -1.83
C THR A 150 1.06 20.26 -1.69
N TYR A 151 1.25 18.98 -1.40
CA TYR A 151 2.55 18.35 -1.29
C TYR A 151 2.53 16.99 -1.98
N PHE A 152 3.68 16.55 -2.47
CA PHE A 152 3.86 15.21 -3.02
C PHE A 152 5.16 14.65 -2.48
N HIS A 153 5.10 13.41 -2.03
CA HIS A 153 6.27 12.67 -1.58
C HIS A 153 6.34 11.37 -2.36
N ARG A 154 7.36 11.26 -3.21
CA ARG A 154 7.70 9.99 -3.86
C ARG A 154 8.37 9.10 -2.83
N TYR A 155 7.90 7.87 -2.71
CA TYR A 155 8.52 6.90 -1.81
C TYR A 155 9.91 6.51 -2.27
N THR A 156 10.76 6.17 -1.31
CA THR A 156 12.17 5.89 -1.58
C THR A 156 12.33 4.52 -2.24
N LEU A 157 11.61 3.50 -1.77
CA LEU A 157 11.61 2.14 -2.31
C LEU A 157 10.39 1.90 -3.19
N ASN A 158 10.62 1.74 -4.51
CA ASN A 158 9.57 1.73 -5.54
C ASN A 158 9.64 0.53 -6.51
N GLY A 159 10.23 -0.59 -6.08
CA GLY A 159 10.46 -1.77 -6.91
C GLY A 159 11.80 -1.72 -7.65
N HIS A 160 11.96 -2.55 -8.69
CA HIS A 160 13.23 -2.77 -9.36
C HIS A 160 13.17 -2.46 -10.87
N PRO A 161 14.21 -1.84 -11.48
CA PRO A 161 14.19 -1.43 -12.89
C PRO A 161 14.06 -2.57 -13.90
N LEU A 162 14.43 -3.81 -13.55
CA LEU A 162 14.21 -4.95 -14.46
C LEU A 162 12.74 -5.38 -14.56
N GLU A 163 11.89 -4.92 -13.65
CA GLU A 163 10.48 -5.30 -13.57
C GLU A 163 9.61 -4.36 -14.40
N ILE A 164 9.93 -4.27 -15.69
CA ILE A 164 9.32 -3.33 -16.63
C ILE A 164 7.80 -3.51 -16.72
N LEU A 165 7.33 -4.75 -16.65
CA LEU A 165 5.90 -5.08 -16.76
C LEU A 165 5.11 -4.77 -15.47
N HIS A 166 5.77 -4.67 -14.32
CA HIS A 166 5.12 -4.26 -13.07
C HIS A 166 4.86 -2.75 -13.07
N GLY A 167 5.80 -1.95 -13.60
CA GLY A 167 5.62 -0.52 -13.83
C GLY A 167 5.81 0.38 -12.60
N ASP A 168 5.71 -0.16 -11.38
CA ASP A 168 5.82 0.58 -10.11
C ASP A 168 7.09 1.44 -10.00
N TYR A 169 8.23 0.90 -10.45
CA TYR A 169 9.51 1.63 -10.49
C TYR A 169 9.46 2.89 -11.35
N TYR A 170 8.76 2.81 -12.48
CA TYR A 170 8.71 3.88 -13.49
C TYR A 170 7.63 4.91 -13.22
N VAL A 171 6.52 4.49 -12.63
CA VAL A 171 5.44 5.36 -12.11
C VAL A 171 5.96 6.17 -10.92
N GLY A 172 6.80 5.56 -10.08
CA GLY A 172 7.33 6.19 -8.87
C GLY A 172 6.21 6.45 -7.88
N LYS A 173 5.70 5.38 -7.24
CA LYS A 173 4.65 5.46 -6.24
C LYS A 173 5.02 6.45 -5.14
N GLY A 174 4.01 7.03 -4.52
CA GLY A 174 4.16 8.10 -3.56
C GLY A 174 2.83 8.40 -2.87
N VAL A 175 2.85 9.48 -2.09
CA VAL A 175 1.66 10.05 -1.47
C VAL A 175 1.53 11.52 -1.87
N ALA A 176 0.33 11.87 -2.36
CA ALA A 176 -0.08 13.25 -2.55
C ALA A 176 -0.80 13.71 -1.28
N SER A 177 -0.55 14.93 -0.81
CA SER A 177 -1.34 15.55 0.25
C SER A 177 -1.87 16.92 -0.16
N ALA A 178 -3.05 17.25 0.34
CA ALA A 178 -3.68 18.55 0.17
C ALA A 178 -4.24 19.04 1.50
N CYS A 179 -3.82 20.22 1.93
CA CYS A 179 -4.47 20.93 3.03
C CYS A 179 -5.71 21.63 2.47
N ILE A 180 -6.86 21.30 3.04
CA ILE A 180 -8.17 21.78 2.62
C ILE A 180 -8.75 22.61 3.77
N GLU A 181 -9.16 23.83 3.47
CA GLU A 181 -9.79 24.72 4.45
C GLU A 181 -11.28 24.42 4.55
N HIS A 182 -11.68 23.81 5.67
CA HIS A 182 -13.06 23.48 5.97
C HIS A 182 -13.69 24.51 6.92
N PRO A 183 -14.88 25.05 6.62
CA PRO A 183 -15.48 26.14 7.41
C PRO A 183 -15.76 25.77 8.88
N MET A 184 -15.97 24.48 9.17
CA MET A 184 -16.22 24.02 10.54
C MET A 184 -15.00 23.34 11.18
N ALA A 185 -14.21 22.59 10.41
CA ALA A 185 -13.14 21.76 10.97
C ALA A 185 -11.77 22.46 10.92
N GLY A 186 -11.70 23.68 10.39
CA GLY A 186 -10.41 24.31 10.09
C GLY A 186 -9.67 23.54 9.00
N VAL A 187 -8.36 23.37 9.16
CA VAL A 187 -7.51 22.73 8.14
C VAL A 187 -7.57 21.21 8.28
N VAL A 188 -8.05 20.56 7.23
CA VAL A 188 -8.01 19.10 7.06
C VAL A 188 -6.95 18.77 6.01
N GLU A 189 -5.91 18.03 6.39
CA GLU A 189 -4.96 17.49 5.44
C GLU A 189 -5.42 16.10 4.98
N VAL A 190 -5.68 16.01 3.67
CA VAL A 190 -6.06 14.77 3.00
C VAL A 190 -4.83 14.20 2.30
N PHE A 191 -4.44 12.98 2.66
CA PHE A 191 -3.41 12.20 2.01
C PHE A 191 -4.07 11.19 1.06
N ASN A 192 -3.62 11.14 -0.18
CA ASN A 192 -4.00 10.13 -1.18
C ASN A 192 -2.74 9.35 -1.57
N THR A 193 -2.74 8.02 -1.42
CA THR A 193 -1.60 7.16 -1.73
C THR A 193 -1.99 5.97 -2.60
N HIS A 194 -1.00 5.40 -3.26
CA HIS A 194 -1.11 4.09 -3.89
C HIS A 194 0.20 3.37 -3.58
N LEU A 195 0.16 2.37 -2.70
CA LEU A 195 1.37 1.63 -2.31
C LEU A 195 1.78 0.66 -3.43
N HIS A 196 2.99 0.10 -3.32
CA HIS A 196 3.49 -0.91 -4.23
C HIS A 196 2.44 -2.03 -4.37
N ALA A 197 2.32 -2.69 -5.52
CA ALA A 197 1.41 -3.82 -5.68
C ALA A 197 2.05 -5.16 -5.28
N ASP A 198 1.22 -6.16 -4.97
CA ASP A 198 1.64 -7.57 -4.90
C ASP A 198 1.38 -8.22 -6.27
N TYR A 199 2.44 -8.77 -6.87
CA TYR A 199 2.40 -9.40 -8.18
C TYR A 199 2.45 -10.93 -8.11
N ASN A 200 2.61 -11.51 -6.91
CA ASN A 200 2.73 -12.95 -6.75
C ASN A 200 1.96 -13.46 -5.51
N ILE A 201 0.86 -14.12 -5.82
CA ILE A 201 -0.10 -14.72 -4.87
C ILE A 201 0.57 -15.69 -3.87
N THR A 202 1.73 -16.26 -4.20
CA THR A 202 2.42 -17.23 -3.34
C THR A 202 3.56 -16.65 -2.52
N VAL A 203 4.32 -15.71 -3.10
CA VAL A 203 5.50 -15.11 -2.46
C VAL A 203 5.59 -13.65 -2.88
N ASP A 204 5.19 -12.78 -1.97
CA ASP A 204 5.30 -11.34 -2.13
C ASP A 204 6.76 -10.91 -1.94
N THR A 205 7.51 -10.81 -3.04
CA THR A 205 8.91 -10.35 -3.01
C THR A 205 9.05 -8.86 -2.71
N HIS A 206 7.96 -8.10 -2.82
CA HIS A 206 7.93 -6.64 -2.73
C HIS A 206 7.38 -6.14 -1.40
N PHE A 207 7.02 -7.05 -0.49
CA PHE A 207 6.48 -6.68 0.81
C PHE A 207 7.40 -5.71 1.57
N GLY A 208 8.72 -5.91 1.53
CA GLY A 208 9.68 -4.97 2.13
C GLY A 208 9.60 -3.54 1.55
N HIS A 209 9.34 -3.40 0.25
CA HIS A 209 9.09 -2.09 -0.35
C HIS A 209 7.79 -1.50 0.18
N ARG A 210 6.70 -2.27 0.15
CA ARG A 210 5.38 -1.83 0.64
C ARG A 210 5.42 -1.39 2.12
N LEU A 211 6.14 -2.13 2.96
CA LEU A 211 6.36 -1.81 4.36
C LEU A 211 7.13 -0.49 4.54
N SER A 212 8.21 -0.29 3.78
CA SER A 212 8.95 0.97 3.83
C SER A 212 8.11 2.18 3.41
N GLN A 213 7.25 2.03 2.40
CA GLN A 213 6.32 3.08 1.97
C GLN A 213 5.28 3.40 3.06
N ALA A 214 4.78 2.37 3.74
CA ALA A 214 3.86 2.53 4.86
C ALA A 214 4.52 3.24 6.05
N TRP A 215 5.81 2.99 6.30
CA TRP A 215 6.61 3.71 7.30
C TRP A 215 6.77 5.19 6.95
N GLU A 216 7.16 5.50 5.72
CA GLU A 216 7.25 6.87 5.20
C GLU A 216 5.90 7.60 5.34
N LEU A 217 4.79 6.95 4.94
CA LEU A 217 3.43 7.48 5.07
C LEU A 217 3.06 7.75 6.53
N ALA A 218 3.31 6.79 7.42
CA ALA A 218 3.00 6.93 8.85
C ALA A 218 3.73 8.11 9.47
N ASN A 219 5.01 8.32 9.13
CA ASN A 219 5.80 9.43 9.63
C ASN A 219 5.29 10.79 9.09
N LEU A 220 4.90 10.88 7.82
CA LEU A 220 4.28 12.08 7.24
C LEU A 220 2.95 12.43 7.93
N VAL A 221 2.10 11.42 8.14
CA VAL A 221 0.82 11.56 8.86
C VAL A 221 1.04 12.07 10.28
N ARG A 222 2.00 11.48 11.02
CA ARG A 222 2.33 11.91 12.37
C ARG A 222 2.90 13.32 12.42
N ALA A 223 3.74 13.70 11.45
CA ALA A 223 4.28 15.04 11.36
C ALA A 223 3.19 16.08 11.08
N SER A 224 2.24 15.77 10.20
CA SER A 224 1.09 16.64 9.92
C SER A 224 0.16 16.76 11.13
N ALA A 225 -0.15 15.64 11.80
CA ALA A 225 -0.94 15.65 13.03
C ALA A 225 -0.24 16.45 14.14
N GLY A 226 1.09 16.36 14.26
CA GLY A 226 1.89 17.16 15.20
C GLY A 226 1.75 18.68 15.01
N GLN A 227 1.37 19.12 13.80
CA GLN A 227 1.05 20.53 13.51
C GLN A 227 -0.39 20.91 13.89
N GLY A 228 -1.17 19.99 14.47
CA GLY A 228 -2.56 20.20 14.88
C GLY A 228 -3.57 20.14 13.73
N ARG A 229 -3.21 19.53 12.59
CA ARG A 229 -4.13 19.35 11.45
C ARG A 229 -5.03 18.15 11.65
N HIS A 230 -6.26 18.23 11.17
CA HIS A 230 -7.11 17.05 11.02
C HIS A 230 -6.61 16.19 9.87
N ILE A 231 -6.62 14.88 10.05
CA ILE A 231 -6.00 13.95 9.10
C ILE A 231 -7.03 12.99 8.53
N ILE A 232 -7.07 12.91 7.20
CA ILE A 232 -7.71 11.83 6.45
C ILE A 232 -6.66 11.25 5.50
N VAL A 233 -6.52 9.93 5.47
CA VAL A 233 -5.54 9.21 4.64
C VAL A 233 -6.29 8.15 3.86
N LEU A 234 -6.27 8.22 2.54
CA LEU A 234 -7.04 7.34 1.68
C LEU A 234 -6.22 6.84 0.50
N GLY A 235 -6.73 5.80 -0.15
CA GLY A 235 -6.15 5.25 -1.38
C GLY A 235 -6.04 3.73 -1.35
N ASP A 236 -5.27 3.21 -2.30
CA ASP A 236 -5.01 1.78 -2.47
C ASP A 236 -3.71 1.40 -1.74
N TYR A 237 -3.84 0.60 -0.69
CA TYR A 237 -2.70 0.18 0.13
C TYR A 237 -2.09 -1.13 -0.36
N ASN A 238 -2.69 -1.80 -1.34
CA ASN A 238 -2.29 -3.13 -1.80
C ASN A 238 -2.04 -4.10 -0.62
N SER A 239 -2.82 -3.93 0.44
CA SER A 239 -2.62 -4.58 1.73
C SER A 239 -3.96 -4.87 2.38
N SER A 240 -4.19 -6.10 2.82
CA SER A 240 -5.40 -6.47 3.54
C SER A 240 -5.36 -6.02 5.01
N PRO A 241 -6.50 -6.03 5.73
CA PRO A 241 -6.56 -5.56 7.13
C PRO A 241 -5.75 -6.42 8.11
N THR A 242 -5.31 -7.61 7.69
CA THR A 242 -4.50 -8.53 8.50
C THR A 242 -3.00 -8.39 8.24
N THR A 243 -2.58 -7.46 7.38
CA THR A 243 -1.17 -7.26 7.04
C THR A 243 -0.44 -6.39 8.06
N LEU A 244 0.87 -6.57 8.15
CA LEU A 244 1.75 -5.71 8.94
C LEU A 244 1.72 -4.25 8.46
N THR A 245 1.52 -4.01 7.16
CA THR A 245 1.31 -2.68 6.58
C THR A 245 0.14 -1.96 7.23
N TYR A 246 -1.02 -2.59 7.27
CA TYR A 246 -2.23 -2.03 7.88
C TYR A 246 -2.04 -1.82 9.40
N ALA A 247 -1.43 -2.80 10.06
CA ALA A 247 -1.15 -2.74 11.50
C ALA A 247 -0.23 -1.57 11.85
N LEU A 248 0.81 -1.31 11.06
CA LEU A 248 1.70 -0.17 11.26
C LEU A 248 0.95 1.16 11.16
N LEU A 249 0.08 1.32 10.16
CA LEU A 249 -0.66 2.56 9.95
C LEU A 249 -1.66 2.83 11.07
N THR A 250 -2.37 1.80 11.54
CA THR A 250 -3.33 1.94 12.62
C THR A 250 -2.66 2.15 13.99
N THR A 251 -1.50 1.52 14.23
CA THR A 251 -0.81 1.61 15.53
C THR A 251 0.21 2.75 15.62
N HIS A 252 1.15 2.85 14.68
CA HIS A 252 2.21 3.87 14.70
C HIS A 252 1.70 5.24 14.26
N ALA A 253 0.89 5.30 13.20
CA ALA A 253 0.29 6.56 12.76
C ALA A 253 -0.98 6.94 13.55
N VAL A 254 -1.48 6.03 14.40
CA VAL A 254 -2.67 6.20 15.25
C VAL A 254 -3.90 6.55 14.41
N LEU A 255 -4.12 5.76 13.36
CA LEU A 255 -5.22 5.93 12.42
C LEU A 255 -6.37 4.96 12.77
N SER A 256 -7.59 5.48 12.74
CA SER A 256 -8.84 4.72 12.78
C SER A 256 -9.28 4.37 11.37
N ASP A 257 -9.89 3.19 11.20
CA ASP A 257 -10.44 2.73 9.93
C ASP A 257 -11.93 3.06 9.86
N ALA A 258 -12.31 3.92 8.91
CA ALA A 258 -13.69 4.36 8.73
C ALA A 258 -14.67 3.21 8.46
N TRP A 259 -14.20 2.13 7.83
CA TRP A 259 -15.02 0.94 7.56
C TRP A 259 -15.32 0.21 8.87
N LEU A 260 -14.29 -0.09 9.66
CA LEU A 260 -14.43 -0.83 10.93
C LEU A 260 -15.18 -0.04 11.99
N ASP A 261 -15.09 1.29 11.97
CA ASP A 261 -15.85 2.16 12.88
C ASP A 261 -17.37 2.10 12.64
N THR A 262 -17.79 1.66 11.44
CA THR A 262 -19.20 1.64 11.03
C THR A 262 -19.74 0.24 10.75
N HIS A 263 -18.86 -0.76 10.65
CA HIS A 263 -19.19 -2.16 10.40
C HIS A 263 -18.51 -3.03 11.45
N PRO A 264 -19.26 -3.66 12.37
CA PRO A 264 -18.70 -4.60 13.33
C PRO A 264 -17.93 -5.71 12.61
N ALA A 265 -16.71 -6.00 13.08
CA ALA A 265 -15.90 -7.08 12.52
C ALA A 265 -16.64 -8.42 12.66
N PRO A 266 -16.96 -9.11 11.55
CA PRO A 266 -17.64 -10.40 11.63
C PRO A 266 -16.70 -11.47 12.20
N SER A 267 -17.27 -12.46 12.90
CA SER A 267 -16.48 -13.58 13.41
C SER A 267 -15.91 -14.42 12.25
N PRO A 268 -14.76 -15.10 12.43
CA PRO A 268 -14.20 -15.97 11.40
C PRO A 268 -15.19 -17.03 10.90
N GLU A 269 -16.03 -17.57 11.78
CA GLU A 269 -17.08 -18.54 11.43
C GLU A 269 -18.15 -17.94 10.52
N THR A 270 -18.50 -16.68 10.76
CA THR A 270 -19.48 -15.95 9.94
C THR A 270 -18.90 -15.62 8.55
N ILE A 271 -17.61 -15.29 8.48
CA ILE A 271 -16.92 -15.03 7.20
C ILE A 271 -16.94 -16.28 6.31
N LEU A 272 -16.81 -17.48 6.88
CA LEU A 272 -16.85 -18.73 6.12
C LEU A 272 -18.20 -18.98 5.41
N SER A 273 -19.29 -18.38 5.90
CA SER A 273 -20.61 -18.49 5.26
C SER A 273 -20.96 -17.33 4.34
N PHE A 274 -20.06 -16.35 4.17
CA PHE A 274 -20.33 -15.18 3.31
C PHE A 274 -20.37 -15.55 1.84
N THR A 275 -21.33 -14.96 1.15
CA THR A 275 -21.33 -14.87 -0.31
C THR A 275 -20.46 -13.68 -0.76
N PRO A 276 -20.08 -13.60 -2.04
CA PRO A 276 -19.42 -12.41 -2.57
C PRO A 276 -20.21 -11.12 -2.33
N GLN A 277 -21.54 -11.20 -2.29
CA GLN A 277 -22.40 -10.04 -2.01
C GLN A 277 -22.30 -9.61 -0.54
N ASP A 278 -22.27 -10.57 0.38
CA ASP A 278 -22.08 -10.31 1.81
C ASP A 278 -20.70 -9.71 2.07
N ALA A 279 -19.67 -10.13 1.32
CA ALA A 279 -18.34 -9.57 1.42
C ALA A 279 -18.27 -8.09 1.02
N LEU A 280 -19.02 -7.67 -0.02
CA LEU A 280 -19.13 -6.25 -0.37
C LEU A 280 -19.75 -5.42 0.77
N VAL A 281 -20.76 -5.96 1.43
CA VAL A 281 -21.53 -5.25 2.47
C VAL A 281 -20.82 -5.24 3.83
N HIS A 282 -20.22 -6.36 4.22
CA HIS A 282 -19.71 -6.54 5.58
C HIS A 282 -18.18 -6.42 5.66
N LEU A 283 -17.46 -6.91 4.66
CA LEU A 283 -16.00 -6.88 4.66
C LEU A 283 -15.44 -5.65 3.95
N GLY A 284 -16.22 -5.06 3.05
CA GLY A 284 -15.79 -3.97 2.18
C GLY A 284 -14.78 -4.45 1.16
N SER A 285 -14.99 -5.61 0.54
CA SER A 285 -14.12 -6.10 -0.53
C SER A 285 -14.15 -5.13 -1.72
N THR A 286 -13.03 -4.47 -1.99
CA THR A 286 -12.93 -3.40 -2.99
C THR A 286 -12.49 -3.93 -4.33
N CYS A 287 -11.68 -4.97 -4.38
CA CYS A 287 -11.19 -5.56 -5.63
C CYS A 287 -11.34 -7.07 -5.63
N ASP A 288 -11.11 -7.68 -6.80
CA ASP A 288 -10.97 -9.12 -6.97
C ASP A 288 -12.16 -10.00 -6.56
N THR A 289 -13.29 -9.36 -6.30
CA THR A 289 -14.57 -10.03 -6.12
C THR A 289 -15.04 -10.62 -7.45
N PRO A 290 -15.63 -11.84 -7.46
CA PRO A 290 -16.21 -12.42 -8.68
C PRO A 290 -17.39 -11.60 -9.24
N LEU A 291 -17.91 -10.63 -8.49
CA LEU A 291 -18.96 -9.73 -8.93
C LEU A 291 -18.45 -8.63 -9.88
N ASN A 292 -17.19 -8.24 -9.78
CA ASN A 292 -16.60 -7.23 -10.66
C ASN A 292 -16.32 -7.83 -12.05
N SER A 293 -16.65 -7.09 -13.11
CA SER A 293 -16.52 -7.50 -14.51
C SER A 293 -15.07 -7.58 -14.99
N TRP A 294 -14.15 -6.93 -14.29
CA TRP A 294 -12.73 -6.89 -14.61
C TRP A 294 -11.93 -7.95 -13.84
N THR A 295 -12.54 -8.61 -12.86
CA THR A 295 -11.90 -9.70 -12.12
C THR A 295 -11.56 -10.84 -13.07
N ASN A 296 -10.28 -11.21 -13.11
CA ASN A 296 -9.82 -12.34 -13.91
C ASN A 296 -10.14 -13.67 -13.19
N PRO A 297 -11.09 -14.48 -13.69
CA PRO A 297 -11.52 -15.70 -13.01
C PRO A 297 -10.47 -16.82 -13.07
N ARG A 298 -9.37 -16.63 -13.81
CA ARG A 298 -8.29 -17.62 -13.92
C ARG A 298 -7.21 -17.45 -12.87
N LEU A 299 -7.20 -16.33 -12.14
CA LEU A 299 -6.25 -16.11 -11.07
C LEU A 299 -6.75 -16.80 -9.79
N PRO A 300 -5.87 -17.50 -9.04
CA PRO A 300 -6.25 -18.17 -7.80
C PRO A 300 -6.46 -17.13 -6.69
N ARG A 301 -7.61 -16.46 -6.69
CA ARG A 301 -7.97 -15.43 -5.71
C ARG A 301 -9.02 -15.93 -4.72
N GLY A 302 -9.14 -15.23 -3.60
CA GLY A 302 -10.18 -15.50 -2.60
C GLY A 302 -11.58 -15.40 -3.19
N GLN A 303 -12.51 -16.24 -2.71
CA GLN A 303 -13.89 -16.26 -3.23
C GLN A 303 -14.69 -15.00 -2.89
N LEU A 304 -14.20 -14.21 -1.94
CA LEU A 304 -14.87 -13.03 -1.39
C LEU A 304 -14.30 -11.70 -1.92
N GLY A 305 -13.22 -11.74 -2.71
CA GLY A 305 -12.42 -10.56 -3.04
C GLY A 305 -11.61 -10.04 -1.85
N ASP A 306 -10.90 -8.94 -2.06
CA ASP A 306 -9.96 -8.35 -1.11
C ASP A 306 -10.33 -6.90 -0.80
N ARG A 307 -10.10 -6.46 0.44
CA ARG A 307 -10.16 -5.03 0.81
C ARG A 307 -8.76 -4.45 0.77
N LEU A 308 -8.47 -3.68 -0.26
CA LEU A 308 -7.16 -3.01 -0.45
C LEU A 308 -7.27 -1.48 -0.40
N ASP A 309 -8.48 -0.94 -0.57
CA ASP A 309 -8.76 0.49 -0.56
C ASP A 309 -9.34 0.92 0.79
N TYR A 310 -8.80 2.00 1.36
CA TYR A 310 -9.17 2.44 2.71
C TYR A 310 -9.41 3.94 2.75
N ILE A 311 -10.27 4.34 3.69
CA ILE A 311 -10.30 5.71 4.23
C ILE A 311 -9.96 5.59 5.72
N LEU A 312 -8.73 5.94 6.04
CA LEU A 312 -8.22 6.02 7.40
C LEU A 312 -8.25 7.47 7.88
N TYR A 313 -8.38 7.71 9.18
CA TYR A 313 -8.41 9.07 9.71
C TYR A 313 -7.94 9.13 11.16
N ARG A 314 -7.63 10.33 11.66
CA ARG A 314 -7.37 10.52 13.08
C ARG A 314 -8.58 11.14 13.75
N THR A 315 -9.07 10.52 14.83
CA THR A 315 -10.20 11.03 15.62
C THR A 315 -9.88 12.39 16.24
N SER A 316 -8.64 12.58 16.73
CA SER A 316 -8.15 13.85 17.27
C SER A 316 -6.84 14.28 16.60
N PRO A 317 -6.70 15.57 16.23
CA PRO A 317 -5.46 16.12 15.67
C PRO A 317 -4.31 16.16 16.69
N ARG A 318 -4.59 16.17 18.00
CA ARG A 318 -3.57 16.15 19.07
C ARG A 318 -3.79 14.98 20.03
N GLY A 319 -2.70 14.38 20.52
CA GLY A 319 -2.73 13.71 21.81
C GLY A 319 -3.05 14.78 22.85
N ILE A 320 -4.23 14.70 23.47
CA ILE A 320 -4.78 15.79 24.28
C ILE A 320 -3.87 16.04 25.48
N THR A 321 -3.08 17.13 25.45
CA THR A 321 -2.57 17.74 26.67
C THR A 321 -3.73 18.54 27.28
N GLN A 322 -4.13 18.15 28.49
CA GLN A 322 -5.19 18.76 29.29
C GLN A 322 -5.17 20.30 29.22
N GLY A 323 -6.32 20.92 28.92
CA GLY A 323 -6.55 22.35 29.21
C GLY A 323 -7.11 23.23 28.10
N ASP A 324 -7.27 22.74 26.87
CA ASP A 324 -7.73 23.55 25.74
C ASP A 324 -9.07 22.99 25.22
N THR A 325 -10.17 23.69 25.52
CA THR A 325 -11.55 23.18 25.52
C THR A 325 -12.30 23.38 24.22
N ASN A 326 -11.61 23.83 23.16
CA ASN A 326 -12.22 24.22 21.88
C ASN A 326 -11.76 23.33 20.71
N PHE A 327 -11.30 22.11 20.98
CA PHE A 327 -10.92 21.20 19.91
C PHE A 327 -12.14 20.59 19.22
N ILE A 328 -11.91 20.21 17.98
CA ILE A 328 -12.87 19.51 17.15
C ILE A 328 -12.35 18.08 16.98
N THR A 329 -13.25 17.11 16.90
CA THR A 329 -12.95 15.73 16.56
C THR A 329 -13.73 15.31 15.32
N LEU A 330 -13.16 14.37 14.57
CA LEU A 330 -13.85 13.71 13.48
C LEU A 330 -14.37 12.37 13.99
N ARG A 331 -15.63 12.06 13.70
CA ARG A 331 -16.23 10.75 13.94
C ARG A 331 -16.79 10.20 12.65
N CYS A 332 -16.35 9.02 12.23
CA CYS A 332 -16.99 8.33 11.11
C CYS A 332 -18.43 7.93 11.50
N THR A 333 -19.39 8.25 10.64
CA THR A 333 -20.82 7.95 10.85
C THR A 333 -21.35 6.92 9.86
N SER A 334 -20.74 6.82 8.68
CA SER A 334 -21.04 5.80 7.69
C SER A 334 -19.86 5.62 6.75
N ALA A 335 -19.54 4.38 6.40
CA ALA A 335 -18.71 4.04 5.25
C ALA A 335 -19.52 3.15 4.30
N ALA A 336 -19.21 3.16 3.01
CA ALA A 336 -19.84 2.29 2.02
C ALA A 336 -18.96 2.11 0.78
N LEU A 337 -19.20 1.06 0.01
CA LEU A 337 -18.62 0.94 -1.33
C LEU A 337 -19.41 1.83 -2.30
N ALA A 338 -18.69 2.45 -3.23
CA ALA A 338 -19.20 3.31 -4.27
C ALA A 338 -18.88 2.72 -5.66
N CYS A 339 -19.69 3.06 -6.66
CA CYS A 339 -19.52 2.57 -8.04
C CYS A 339 -19.52 1.03 -8.15
N VAL A 340 -20.33 0.36 -7.32
CA VAL A 340 -20.49 -1.10 -7.32
C VAL A 340 -21.40 -1.59 -8.45
N GLU A 341 -22.27 -0.72 -8.99
CA GLU A 341 -23.09 -1.08 -10.14
C GLU A 341 -22.32 -0.99 -11.46
N ARG A 342 -22.77 -1.78 -12.44
CA ARG A 342 -22.29 -1.67 -13.81
C ARG A 342 -22.81 -0.38 -14.43
N ASP A 343 -21.96 0.27 -15.22
CA ASP A 343 -22.41 1.38 -16.04
C ASP A 343 -23.44 0.88 -17.07
N PRO A 344 -24.64 1.49 -17.15
CA PRO A 344 -25.70 1.04 -18.05
C PRO A 344 -25.34 1.09 -19.55
N HIS A 345 -24.41 1.96 -19.95
CA HIS A 345 -24.02 2.14 -21.36
C HIS A 345 -22.85 1.22 -21.73
N LEU A 346 -21.89 1.04 -20.83
CA LEU A 346 -20.70 0.21 -21.06
C LEU A 346 -20.94 -1.27 -20.75
N GLY A 347 -21.91 -1.59 -19.89
CA GLY A 347 -22.22 -2.97 -19.47
C GLY A 347 -21.18 -3.60 -18.55
N CYS A 348 -20.20 -2.83 -18.09
CA CYS A 348 -19.14 -3.22 -17.17
C CYS A 348 -19.05 -2.23 -16.00
N HIS A 349 -18.33 -2.60 -14.95
CA HIS A 349 -18.01 -1.69 -13.84
C HIS A 349 -17.01 -0.64 -14.31
N LEU A 350 -16.98 0.52 -13.64
CA LEU A 350 -16.12 1.64 -14.04
C LEU A 350 -14.62 1.36 -13.83
N SER A 351 -14.30 0.43 -12.93
CA SER A 351 -12.93 0.06 -12.56
C SER A 351 -12.91 -1.38 -12.03
N ASP A 352 -11.74 -2.00 -12.00
CA ASP A 352 -11.47 -3.29 -11.34
C ASP A 352 -11.47 -3.20 -9.81
N HIS A 353 -11.37 -1.98 -9.28
CA HIS A 353 -11.64 -1.62 -7.89
C HIS A 353 -12.97 -0.87 -7.76
N PHE A 354 -13.73 -1.16 -6.70
CA PHE A 354 -14.85 -0.34 -6.25
C PHE A 354 -14.35 0.84 -5.43
N GLY A 355 -15.05 1.97 -5.53
CA GLY A 355 -14.74 3.13 -4.71
C GLY A 355 -15.11 2.90 -3.24
N VAL A 356 -14.50 3.67 -2.35
CA VAL A 356 -14.88 3.72 -0.93
C VAL A 356 -15.34 5.13 -0.61
N GLU A 357 -16.48 5.26 0.07
CA GLU A 357 -16.98 6.52 0.59
C GLU A 357 -17.09 6.48 2.12
N ALA A 358 -16.85 7.62 2.76
CA ALA A 358 -17.02 7.78 4.20
C ALA A 358 -17.62 9.16 4.52
N ARG A 359 -18.43 9.22 5.58
CA ARG A 359 -19.04 10.46 6.09
C ARG A 359 -18.59 10.70 7.52
N PHE A 360 -18.07 11.89 7.76
CA PHE A 360 -17.55 12.30 9.05
C PHE A 360 -18.45 13.38 9.66
N GLU A 361 -18.79 13.20 10.93
CA GLU A 361 -19.37 14.23 11.77
C GLU A 361 -18.25 15.01 12.46
N ILE A 362 -18.42 16.32 12.54
CA ILE A 362 -17.47 17.27 13.13
C ILE A 362 -18.04 17.66 14.50
N ILE A 363 -17.45 17.16 15.57
CA ILE A 363 -18.00 17.25 16.93
C ILE A 363 -17.03 18.06 17.80
N PRO A 364 -17.52 18.91 18.72
CA PRO A 364 -16.66 19.46 19.78
C PRO A 364 -16.00 18.32 20.57
N ALA A 365 -14.73 18.46 20.88
CA ALA A 365 -14.00 17.51 21.70
C ALA A 365 -14.61 17.51 23.11
N SER A 366 -15.39 16.49 23.41
CA SER A 366 -15.66 16.09 24.80
C SER A 366 -14.38 15.51 25.38
N ASP A 367 -14.14 15.63 26.69
CA ASP A 367 -13.04 14.96 27.40
C ASP A 367 -13.08 13.44 27.15
N SER A 368 -12.49 12.99 26.05
CA SER A 368 -12.37 11.59 25.69
C SER A 368 -10.97 11.13 26.07
N ASN A 369 -10.91 10.17 26.99
CA ASN A 369 -9.68 9.49 27.35
C ASN A 369 -8.96 9.05 26.08
N THR A 370 -7.77 9.59 25.86
CA THR A 370 -6.83 9.13 24.83
C THR A 370 -6.65 7.62 25.00
N PRO A 371 -6.88 6.80 23.97
CA PRO A 371 -6.31 5.46 23.94
C PRO A 371 -4.80 5.66 23.84
N SER A 372 -4.09 5.57 24.96
CA SER A 372 -2.65 5.36 24.93
C SER A 372 -2.44 3.95 24.38
N THR A 373 -1.99 3.83 23.13
CA THR A 373 -1.51 2.54 22.64
C THR A 373 -0.43 2.06 23.62
N PRO A 374 -0.59 0.87 24.25
CA PRO A 374 0.40 0.39 25.19
C PRO A 374 1.75 0.29 24.47
N SER A 375 2.76 1.00 25.00
CA SER A 375 4.10 1.11 24.41
C SER A 375 4.70 -0.26 24.04
N SER A 376 4.32 -1.31 24.78
CA SER A 376 4.71 -2.70 24.53
C SER A 376 4.18 -3.27 23.21
N ALA A 377 2.92 -3.01 22.85
CA ALA A 377 2.31 -3.54 21.62
C ALA A 377 2.94 -2.92 20.37
N LEU A 378 3.18 -1.60 20.39
CA LEU A 378 3.91 -0.91 19.33
C LEU A 378 5.34 -1.45 19.20
N THR A 379 6.03 -1.66 20.32
CA THR A 379 7.41 -2.20 20.31
C THR A 379 7.46 -3.62 19.72
N ALA A 380 6.51 -4.49 20.07
CA ALA A 380 6.40 -5.82 19.47
C ALA A 380 6.15 -5.75 17.96
N LEU A 381 5.22 -4.89 17.53
CA LEU A 381 4.93 -4.67 16.11
C LEU A 381 6.16 -4.18 15.33
N LEU A 382 6.87 -3.19 15.86
CA LEU A 382 8.09 -2.66 15.23
C LEU A 382 9.22 -3.70 15.19
N THR A 383 9.27 -4.62 16.14
CA THR A 383 10.24 -5.73 16.12
C THR A 383 9.96 -6.68 14.96
N ILE A 384 8.69 -7.07 14.75
CA ILE A 384 8.27 -7.89 13.62
C ILE A 384 8.52 -7.16 12.29
N PHE A 385 8.27 -5.85 12.26
CA PHE A 385 8.52 -4.98 11.12
C PHE A 385 10.01 -4.94 10.74
N LEU A 386 10.89 -4.77 11.72
CA LEU A 386 12.35 -4.79 11.52
C LEU A 386 12.83 -6.11 10.94
N GLU A 387 12.39 -7.23 11.53
CA GLU A 387 12.79 -8.56 11.06
C GLU A 387 12.35 -8.79 9.61
N THR A 388 11.12 -8.39 9.30
CA THR A 388 10.59 -8.50 7.93
C THR A 388 11.38 -7.62 6.96
N LEU A 389 11.68 -6.37 7.31
CA LEU A 389 12.49 -5.48 6.47
C LEU A 389 13.90 -6.05 6.22
N ARG A 390 14.56 -6.58 7.26
CA ARG A 390 15.90 -7.19 7.12
C ARG A 390 15.88 -8.38 6.18
N ARG A 391 14.87 -9.25 6.28
CA ARG A 391 14.69 -10.38 5.36
C ARG A 391 14.55 -9.92 3.91
N HIS A 392 13.75 -8.89 3.65
CA HIS A 392 13.59 -8.34 2.29
C HIS A 392 14.83 -7.59 1.80
N HIS A 393 15.56 -6.92 2.70
CA HIS A 393 16.84 -6.28 2.41
C HIS A 393 17.88 -7.32 1.94
N ASP A 394 17.96 -8.47 2.60
CA ASP A 394 18.89 -9.54 2.21
C ASP A 394 18.52 -10.19 0.87
N LEU A 395 17.23 -10.32 0.57
CA LEU A 395 16.76 -10.75 -0.75
C LEU A 395 17.17 -9.75 -1.84
N SER A 396 16.98 -8.45 -1.59
CA SER A 396 17.41 -7.37 -2.49
C SER A 396 18.93 -7.39 -2.72
N LYS A 397 19.74 -7.52 -1.66
CA LYS A 397 21.20 -7.65 -1.77
C LYS A 397 21.61 -8.85 -2.59
N THR A 398 20.97 -9.99 -2.36
CA THR A 398 21.27 -11.24 -3.09
C THR A 398 20.99 -11.05 -4.59
N ARG A 399 19.85 -10.44 -4.94
CA ARG A 399 19.51 -10.09 -6.33
C ARG A 399 20.54 -9.14 -6.96
N SER A 400 20.85 -8.05 -6.27
CA SER A 400 21.84 -7.04 -6.69
C SER A 400 23.23 -7.66 -6.90
N TYR A 401 23.66 -8.53 -5.99
CA TYR A 401 24.92 -9.27 -6.07
C TYR A 401 24.96 -10.19 -7.30
N HIS A 402 23.91 -10.98 -7.53
CA HIS A 402 23.84 -11.85 -8.71
C HIS A 402 23.87 -11.05 -10.02
N LEU A 403 23.15 -9.93 -10.12
CA LEU A 403 23.21 -9.05 -11.29
C LEU A 403 24.60 -8.46 -11.51
N THR A 404 25.28 -8.07 -10.42
CA THR A 404 26.67 -7.59 -10.49
C THR A 404 27.62 -8.69 -10.98
N LEU A 405 27.45 -9.94 -10.51
CA LEU A 405 28.20 -11.09 -11.03
C LEU A 405 27.90 -11.32 -12.52
N HIS A 406 26.64 -11.24 -12.93
CA HIS A 406 26.27 -11.34 -14.35
C HIS A 406 27.02 -10.32 -15.20
N PHE A 407 27.15 -9.07 -14.75
CA PHE A 407 27.97 -8.07 -15.43
C PHE A 407 29.45 -8.50 -15.52
N LEU A 408 30.05 -8.91 -14.40
CA LEU A 408 31.46 -9.31 -14.32
C LEU A 408 31.81 -10.48 -15.24
N PHE A 409 30.88 -11.40 -15.51
CA PHE A 409 31.07 -12.50 -16.45
C PHE A 409 30.62 -12.21 -17.88
N ALA A 410 29.50 -11.50 -18.06
CA ALA A 410 28.93 -11.24 -19.39
C ALA A 410 29.81 -10.31 -20.23
N LEU A 411 30.43 -9.29 -19.62
CA LEU A 411 31.28 -8.34 -20.34
C LEU A 411 32.54 -9.01 -20.92
N PRO A 412 33.38 -9.73 -20.15
CA PRO A 412 34.53 -10.45 -20.72
C PRO A 412 34.12 -11.54 -21.71
N THR A 413 33.02 -12.24 -21.45
CA THR A 413 32.52 -13.30 -22.35
C THR A 413 32.08 -12.72 -23.70
N SER A 414 31.34 -11.61 -23.69
CA SER A 414 30.92 -10.92 -24.91
C SER A 414 32.12 -10.39 -25.72
N LEU A 415 33.11 -9.80 -25.03
CA LEU A 415 34.35 -9.33 -25.64
C LEU A 415 35.16 -10.50 -26.23
N GLY A 416 35.30 -11.60 -25.49
CA GLY A 416 35.97 -12.81 -25.94
C GLY A 416 35.30 -13.42 -27.17
N LEU A 417 33.97 -13.47 -27.20
CA LEU A 417 33.20 -13.94 -28.36
C LEU A 417 33.40 -13.01 -29.58
N TRP A 418 33.46 -11.70 -29.37
CA TRP A 418 33.70 -10.73 -30.44
C TRP A 418 35.12 -10.89 -31.02
N ILE A 419 36.13 -11.07 -30.16
CA ILE A 419 37.51 -11.34 -30.58
C ILE A 419 37.60 -12.70 -31.31
N ALA A 420 36.95 -13.74 -30.79
CA ALA A 420 36.99 -15.07 -31.40
C ALA A 420 36.33 -15.09 -32.78
N THR A 421 35.19 -14.43 -32.95
CA THR A 421 34.47 -14.38 -34.23
C THR A 421 35.22 -13.57 -35.29
N THR A 422 35.84 -12.45 -34.89
CA THR A 422 36.73 -11.67 -35.77
C THR A 422 38.00 -12.44 -36.13
N PHE A 423 38.63 -13.13 -35.17
CA PHE A 423 39.79 -13.98 -35.42
C PHE A 423 39.47 -15.14 -36.37
N VAL A 424 38.37 -15.88 -36.13
CA VAL A 424 37.97 -16.99 -37.00
C VAL A 424 37.70 -16.51 -38.43
N SER A 425 37.06 -15.35 -38.58
CA SER A 425 36.78 -14.76 -39.89
C SER A 425 38.02 -14.32 -40.67
N THR A 426 39.14 -14.06 -39.99
CA THR A 426 40.38 -13.54 -40.61
C THR A 426 41.46 -14.60 -40.79
N VAL A 427 41.51 -15.62 -39.93
CA VAL A 427 42.62 -16.59 -39.87
C VAL A 427 42.33 -17.89 -40.62
N TYR A 428 41.07 -18.24 -40.87
CA TYR A 428 40.71 -19.49 -41.56
C TYR A 428 40.20 -19.23 -43.00
N PRO A 429 41.10 -19.03 -43.98
CA PRO A 429 40.74 -18.75 -45.38
C PRO A 429 40.10 -19.96 -46.09
N SER A 430 40.08 -21.13 -45.47
CA SER A 430 39.40 -22.34 -45.98
C SER A 430 37.88 -22.32 -45.79
N LEU A 431 37.34 -21.37 -45.03
CA LEU A 431 35.90 -21.20 -44.87
C LEU A 431 35.28 -20.57 -46.12
N SER A 432 34.11 -21.07 -46.53
CA SER A 432 33.38 -20.46 -47.64
C SER A 432 32.86 -19.06 -47.24
N PRO A 433 32.76 -18.10 -48.19
CA PRO A 433 32.25 -16.76 -47.88
C PRO A 433 30.89 -16.75 -47.16
N PRO A 434 29.92 -17.62 -47.49
CA PRO A 434 28.66 -17.71 -46.73
C PRO A 434 28.87 -18.17 -45.27
N ALA A 435 29.80 -19.08 -45.01
CA ALA A 435 30.10 -19.54 -43.66
C ALA A 435 30.75 -18.44 -42.81
N ILE A 436 31.66 -17.66 -43.38
CA ILE A 436 32.25 -16.49 -42.71
C ILE A 436 31.15 -15.47 -42.38
N GLY A 437 30.26 -15.18 -43.33
CA GLY A 437 29.12 -14.28 -43.11
C GLY A 437 28.19 -14.76 -41.99
N ALA A 438 27.92 -16.07 -41.91
CA ALA A 438 27.12 -16.65 -40.83
C ALA A 438 27.82 -16.57 -39.47
N ILE A 439 29.12 -16.87 -39.38
CA ILE A 439 29.89 -16.80 -38.12
C ILE A 439 29.97 -15.37 -37.60
N VAL A 440 30.30 -14.40 -38.46
CA VAL A 440 30.38 -12.99 -38.08
C VAL A 440 28.98 -12.44 -37.75
N GLY A 441 27.96 -12.82 -38.51
CA GLY A 441 26.59 -12.37 -38.28
C GLY A 441 26.02 -12.89 -36.96
N VAL A 442 26.04 -14.20 -36.74
CA VAL A 442 25.51 -14.82 -35.52
C VAL A 442 26.39 -14.47 -34.32
N GLY A 443 27.70 -14.59 -34.46
CA GLY A 443 28.65 -14.26 -33.41
C GLY A 443 28.61 -12.79 -33.00
N GLY A 444 28.54 -11.89 -33.97
CA GLY A 444 28.36 -10.46 -33.74
C GLY A 444 27.05 -10.13 -33.05
N LEU A 445 25.94 -10.77 -33.45
CA LEU A 445 24.65 -10.61 -32.78
C LEU A 445 24.70 -11.10 -31.32
N LEU A 446 25.28 -12.27 -31.06
CA LEU A 446 25.41 -12.81 -29.70
C LEU A 446 26.31 -11.93 -28.82
N SER A 447 27.42 -11.42 -29.35
CA SER A 447 28.27 -10.45 -28.66
C SER A 447 27.50 -9.16 -28.34
N LEU A 448 26.73 -8.62 -29.30
CA LEU A 448 25.91 -7.44 -29.08
C LEU A 448 24.88 -7.67 -27.96
N LEU A 449 24.13 -8.77 -28.01
CA LEU A 449 23.15 -9.11 -26.98
C LEU A 449 23.82 -9.29 -25.61
N GLY A 450 24.97 -9.95 -25.55
CA GLY A 450 25.75 -10.11 -24.33
C GLY A 450 26.27 -8.79 -23.77
N ALA A 451 26.68 -7.85 -24.64
CA ALA A 451 27.12 -6.53 -24.23
C ALA A 451 25.95 -5.68 -23.70
N VAL A 452 24.80 -5.72 -24.37
CA VAL A 452 23.56 -5.07 -23.89
C VAL A 452 23.16 -5.62 -22.53
N TRP A 453 23.16 -6.94 -22.37
CA TRP A 453 22.87 -7.58 -21.08
C TRP A 453 23.88 -7.17 -20.00
N ALA A 454 25.17 -7.11 -20.32
CA ALA A 454 26.19 -6.66 -19.35
C ALA A 454 25.92 -5.23 -18.87
N VAL A 455 25.55 -4.31 -19.76
CA VAL A 455 25.18 -2.93 -19.38
C VAL A 455 23.93 -2.91 -18.48
N VAL A 456 22.89 -3.67 -18.86
CA VAL A 456 21.67 -3.78 -18.05
C VAL A 456 21.99 -4.34 -16.66
N ALA A 457 22.79 -5.40 -16.58
CA ALA A 457 23.22 -6.04 -15.35
C ALA A 457 24.07 -5.11 -14.47
N LEU A 458 24.94 -4.27 -15.07
CA LEU A 458 25.69 -3.24 -14.36
C LEU A 458 24.75 -2.19 -13.76
N VAL A 459 23.85 -1.61 -14.56
CA VAL A 459 22.97 -0.54 -14.10
C VAL A 459 22.01 -1.05 -13.03
N CYS A 460 21.38 -2.21 -13.26
CA CYS A 460 20.40 -2.75 -12.32
C CYS A 460 21.05 -3.37 -11.08
N GLY A 461 22.17 -4.08 -11.25
CA GLY A 461 22.90 -4.70 -10.14
C GLY A 461 23.66 -3.69 -9.30
N PHE A 462 24.51 -2.87 -9.93
CA PHE A 462 25.37 -1.96 -9.17
C PHE A 462 24.68 -0.65 -8.82
N VAL A 463 24.13 0.07 -9.80
CA VAL A 463 23.57 1.42 -9.55
C VAL A 463 22.26 1.33 -8.77
N ALA A 464 21.24 0.67 -9.36
CA ALA A 464 19.95 0.54 -8.71
C ALA A 464 20.03 -0.32 -7.44
N GLY A 465 20.84 -1.39 -7.45
CA GLY A 465 21.06 -2.21 -6.26
C GLY A 465 21.70 -1.46 -5.10
N HIS A 466 22.62 -0.51 -5.35
CA HIS A 466 23.19 0.32 -4.28
C HIS A 466 22.23 1.41 -3.78
N GLU A 467 21.35 1.91 -4.64
CA GLU A 467 20.25 2.79 -4.21
C GLU A 467 19.25 2.05 -3.32
N GLU A 468 18.84 0.85 -3.74
CA GLU A 468 17.93 -0.01 -3.00
C GLU A 468 18.52 -0.44 -1.64
N ASP A 469 19.80 -0.85 -1.60
CA ASP A 469 20.50 -1.18 -0.35
C ASP A 469 20.51 0.00 0.63
N ARG A 470 20.82 1.21 0.14
CA ARG A 470 20.88 2.40 0.97
C ARG A 470 19.50 2.74 1.53
N ALA A 471 18.47 2.71 0.69
CA ALA A 471 17.11 3.00 1.09
C ALA A 471 16.58 2.02 2.15
N PHE A 472 16.88 0.72 2.01
CA PHE A 472 16.56 -0.25 3.05
C PHE A 472 17.30 0.05 4.36
N ARG A 473 18.60 0.36 4.31
CA ARG A 473 19.37 0.71 5.52
C ARG A 473 18.81 1.93 6.23
N GLU A 474 18.48 2.98 5.49
CA GLU A 474 17.90 4.21 6.06
C GLU A 474 16.61 3.90 6.83
N VAL A 475 15.67 3.15 6.23
CA VAL A 475 14.41 2.80 6.91
C VAL A 475 14.63 1.86 8.10
N ILE A 476 15.55 0.89 7.99
CA ILE A 476 15.89 -0.01 9.09
C ILE A 476 16.47 0.78 10.27
N GLU A 477 17.42 1.68 10.02
CA GLU A 477 18.04 2.54 11.04
C GLU A 477 16.99 3.45 11.72
N GLU A 478 16.07 4.04 10.95
CA GLU A 478 14.98 4.86 11.50
C GLU A 478 14.08 4.07 12.46
N VAL A 479 13.73 2.85 12.09
CA VAL A 479 12.86 1.99 12.91
C VAL A 479 13.61 1.50 14.14
N GLU A 480 14.89 1.14 14.02
CA GLU A 480 15.75 0.76 15.17
C GLU A 480 15.83 1.88 16.20
N VAL A 481 16.02 3.13 15.75
CA VAL A 481 15.99 4.30 16.64
C VAL A 481 14.63 4.45 17.32
N CYS A 482 13.54 4.19 16.60
CA CYS A 482 12.19 4.25 17.17
C CYS A 482 11.96 3.16 18.22
N VAL A 483 12.43 1.93 17.98
CA VAL A 483 12.37 0.82 18.93
C VAL A 483 13.21 1.11 20.17
N GLY A 484 14.44 1.60 20.01
CA GLY A 484 15.32 1.95 21.13
C GLY A 484 14.76 3.05 22.03
N LYS A 485 14.13 4.08 21.45
CA LYS A 485 13.44 5.13 22.21
C LYS A 485 12.27 4.59 23.04
N ASN A 486 11.52 3.62 22.50
CA ASN A 486 10.38 3.02 23.22
C ASN A 486 10.83 2.01 24.29
N GLY A 487 11.93 1.27 24.05
CA GLY A 487 12.52 0.35 25.02
C GLY A 487 13.09 1.08 26.25
N GLY A 488 13.84 2.17 26.05
CA GLY A 488 14.39 2.96 27.15
C GLY A 488 13.33 3.70 27.99
N ARG A 489 12.17 4.02 27.41
CA ARG A 489 11.04 4.61 28.16
C ARG A 489 10.37 3.60 29.10
N MET A 490 10.52 2.31 28.83
CA MET A 490 9.96 1.22 29.65
C MET A 490 10.86 0.90 30.85
N GLU A 491 12.18 0.99 30.69
CA GLU A 491 13.14 0.86 31.81
C GLU A 491 13.12 2.07 32.76
N GLY A 492 12.84 3.27 32.24
CA GLY A 492 12.74 4.50 33.03
C GLY A 492 11.48 4.62 33.90
N SER A 493 10.42 3.86 33.62
CA SER A 493 9.18 3.88 34.41
C SER A 493 9.21 2.99 35.66
N ASP A 494 10.22 2.13 35.80
CA ASP A 494 10.38 1.21 36.94
C ASP A 494 11.28 1.78 38.06
N SER A 495 11.69 3.06 37.97
CA SER A 495 12.63 3.68 38.94
C SER A 495 12.18 5.01 39.56
N GLU A 496 10.94 5.47 39.34
CA GLU A 496 10.36 6.56 40.13
C GLU A 496 9.38 6.03 41.19
N GLY A 497 9.94 5.70 42.36
CA GLY A 497 9.18 5.35 43.54
C GLY A 497 10.06 5.27 44.77
N VAL A 498 9.87 6.24 45.67
CA VAL A 498 10.38 6.37 47.05
C VAL A 498 11.55 7.35 47.20
N VAL A 499 11.19 8.64 47.31
CA VAL A 499 11.90 9.57 48.20
C VAL A 499 10.99 9.73 49.41
N GLU A 500 11.41 9.19 50.55
CA GLU A 500 10.79 9.44 51.84
C GLU A 500 11.08 10.89 52.26
N GLU A 501 10.03 11.65 52.53
CA GLU A 501 10.13 12.86 53.35
C GLU A 501 10.36 12.45 54.81
N GLU A 502 11.60 12.52 55.28
CA GLU A 502 11.89 12.75 56.69
C GLU A 502 12.17 14.23 56.89
N GLY A 503 11.29 14.89 57.64
CA GLY A 503 11.58 16.18 58.21
C GLY A 503 12.45 15.99 59.44
N ASP A 504 13.61 16.64 59.46
CA ASP A 504 14.08 17.24 60.70
C ASP A 504 14.92 18.50 60.46
N SER A 505 14.96 19.28 61.52
CA SER A 505 15.24 20.70 61.63
C SER A 505 16.73 21.07 61.70
N GLU A 506 16.97 22.39 61.57
CA GLU A 506 18.16 23.17 61.94
C GLU A 506 19.26 23.44 60.89
N GLY A 507 19.51 24.74 60.68
CA GLY A 507 20.86 25.27 60.89
C GLY A 507 21.65 25.78 59.67
N ALA A 508 21.49 27.07 59.41
CA ALA A 508 22.57 28.04 59.10
C ALA A 508 23.44 27.92 57.83
N ALA A 509 23.39 29.03 57.09
CA ALA A 509 24.51 29.82 56.55
C ALA A 509 25.21 29.43 55.22
N GLU A 510 25.36 30.51 54.44
CA GLU A 510 26.41 30.87 53.47
C GLU A 510 26.43 30.34 52.03
N GLU A 511 26.28 31.32 51.12
CA GLU A 511 27.03 31.63 49.89
C GLU A 511 27.63 30.51 49.02
N GLY A 512 27.38 30.60 47.70
CA GLY A 512 28.28 29.98 46.71
C GLY A 512 27.77 29.95 45.27
N LEU A 513 28.27 30.88 44.46
CA LEU A 513 28.25 30.89 42.99
C LEU A 513 28.78 29.60 42.34
N GLY A 514 28.28 29.27 41.13
CA GLY A 514 28.99 28.46 40.11
C GLY A 514 28.03 27.75 39.15
N VAL A 515 27.68 28.30 37.98
CA VAL A 515 28.38 28.12 36.68
C VAL A 515 28.71 26.66 36.36
N GLY A 516 28.12 26.11 35.29
CA GLY A 516 28.59 24.85 34.71
C GLY A 516 27.67 24.17 33.70
N THR A 517 27.73 24.65 32.46
CA THR A 517 27.45 23.90 31.21
C THR A 517 27.68 22.39 31.26
N ARG A 518 26.74 21.60 30.72
CA ARG A 518 26.86 21.02 29.37
C ARG A 518 25.53 20.52 28.84
#